data_AF-X1FGG8-F1
#
_entry.id   AF-X1FGG8-F1
#
_cell.length_a   1.000
_cell.length_b   1.000
_cell.length_c   1.000
_cell.angle_alpha   90.00
_cell.angle_beta   90.00
_cell.angle_gamma   90.00
#
_symmetry.space_group_name_H-M   'P 1'
#
loop_
_entity.id
_entity.type
_entity.pdbx_description
1 polymer ?
#
loop_
_entity_poly.entity_id
_entity_poly.type
_entity_poly.pdbx_seq_one_letter_code
_entity_poly.pdbx_strand_id
1 'polypeptide(L)'
;MSYTREDFDYIDSHCHFFPPQIFKSIWKYFEVPDKEGNPQGWNIKYKLPTDSLVKFLENHRVKYFTTYNYAHKSGIADYINEWTYELTRKNKGALPFGCVWPDDKNRVE
;
A
#
# COMPACT_ATOMS: atom_id res chain seq x y z
N MET A 1 16.37 30.27 11.44
CA MET A 1 16.40 28.91 12.03
C MET A 1 16.23 27.93 10.87
N SER A 2 17.11 26.94 10.74
CA SER A 2 16.98 25.87 9.74
C SER A 2 16.48 24.62 10.45
N TYR A 3 15.37 24.05 9.97
CA TYR A 3 14.91 22.74 10.41
C TYR A 3 15.46 21.65 9.50
N THR A 4 15.60 20.47 10.06
CA THR A 4 16.05 19.22 9.44
C THR A 4 15.01 18.13 9.66
N ARG A 5 15.22 16.96 9.05
CA ARG A 5 14.38 15.79 9.27
C ARG A 5 14.46 15.22 10.70
N GLU A 6 15.43 15.66 11.48
CA GLU A 6 15.62 15.17 12.86
C GLU A 6 14.73 15.93 13.84
N ASP A 7 14.17 17.08 13.43
CA ASP A 7 13.39 17.98 14.29
C ASP A 7 11.91 17.61 14.41
N PHE A 8 11.42 16.66 13.59
CA PHE A 8 10.00 16.28 13.56
C PHE A 8 9.80 14.77 13.47
N ASP A 9 8.63 14.33 13.94
CA ASP A 9 8.07 13.02 13.66
C ASP A 9 7.17 13.11 12.41
N TYR A 10 7.35 12.20 11.46
CA TYR A 10 6.61 12.20 10.20
C TYR A 10 5.52 11.15 10.15
N ILE A 11 4.41 11.50 9.51
CA ILE A 11 3.38 10.57 9.07
C ILE A 11 3.41 10.54 7.55
N ASP A 12 3.61 9.37 6.95
CA ASP A 12 3.39 9.18 5.52
C ASP A 12 1.90 8.94 5.27
N SER A 13 1.22 10.00 4.85
CA SER A 13 -0.22 10.00 4.65
C SER A 13 -0.65 9.33 3.34
N HIS A 14 0.24 8.72 2.56
CA HIS A 14 -0.14 8.10 1.28
C HIS A 14 0.70 6.86 0.98
N CYS A 15 0.46 5.79 1.76
CA CYS A 15 1.08 4.49 1.53
C CYS A 15 0.04 3.44 1.13
N HIS A 16 0.49 2.50 0.27
CA HIS A 16 -0.30 1.38 -0.22
C HIS A 16 0.40 0.08 0.13
N PHE A 17 -0.29 -0.81 0.84
CA PHE A 17 0.26 -2.09 1.29
C PHE A 17 -0.72 -3.20 0.93
N PHE A 18 -0.41 -3.97 -0.10
CA PHE A 18 -1.30 -5.03 -0.57
C PHE A 18 -0.82 -6.42 -0.15
N PRO A 19 -1.75 -7.40 -0.10
CA PRO A 19 -1.37 -8.81 -0.03
C PRO A 19 -0.34 -9.16 -1.12
N PRO A 20 0.65 -10.03 -0.86
CA PRO A 20 1.76 -10.27 -1.78
C PRO A 20 1.36 -10.67 -3.21
N GLN A 21 0.26 -11.41 -3.37
CA GLN A 21 -0.22 -11.79 -4.70
C GLN A 21 -0.86 -10.62 -5.44
N ILE A 22 -1.55 -9.72 -4.73
CA ILE A 22 -2.09 -8.50 -5.32
C ILE A 22 -0.94 -7.56 -5.71
N PHE A 23 0.10 -7.42 -4.89
CA PHE A 23 1.30 -6.67 -5.29
C PHE A 23 1.92 -7.19 -6.58
N LYS A 24 2.08 -8.52 -6.72
CA LYS A 24 2.59 -9.11 -7.98
C LYS A 24 1.69 -8.78 -9.17
N SER A 25 0.37 -8.82 -9.01
CA SER A 25 -0.58 -8.42 -10.05
C SER A 25 -0.45 -6.94 -10.41
N ILE A 26 -0.30 -6.06 -9.43
CA ILE A 26 -0.09 -4.62 -9.62
C ILE A 26 1.23 -4.39 -10.37
N TRP A 27 2.32 -5.04 -9.96
CA TRP A 27 3.61 -4.90 -10.62
C TRP A 27 3.56 -5.35 -12.07
N LYS A 28 2.95 -6.51 -12.32
CA LYS A 28 2.73 -6.98 -13.68
C LYS A 28 1.89 -5.99 -14.49
N TYR A 29 0.84 -5.41 -13.92
CA TYR A 29 0.00 -4.43 -14.62
C TYR A 29 0.80 -3.20 -15.05
N PHE A 30 1.63 -2.64 -14.19
CA PHE A 30 2.40 -1.42 -14.51
C PHE A 30 3.64 -1.65 -15.37
N GLU A 31 4.24 -2.84 -15.33
CA GLU A 31 5.50 -3.13 -16.03
C GLU A 31 5.33 -3.83 -17.37
N VAL A 32 4.12 -4.30 -17.73
CA VAL A 32 3.87 -4.92 -19.03
C VAL A 32 3.83 -3.85 -20.13
N PRO A 33 4.69 -3.95 -21.17
CA PRO A 33 4.66 -3.05 -22.33
C PRO A 33 3.41 -3.26 -23.20
N ASP A 34 3.09 -2.28 -24.04
CA ASP A 34 2.04 -2.42 -25.06
C ASP A 34 2.44 -3.39 -26.17
N LYS A 35 1.55 -3.58 -27.15
CA LYS A 35 1.79 -4.50 -28.27
C LYS A 35 2.95 -4.04 -29.17
N GLU A 36 3.24 -2.75 -29.17
CA GLU A 36 4.33 -2.11 -29.89
C GLU A 36 5.64 -2.05 -29.07
N GLY A 37 5.63 -2.49 -27.80
CA GLY A 37 6.77 -2.51 -26.90
C GLY A 37 7.01 -1.21 -26.12
N ASN A 38 6.09 -0.24 -26.15
CA ASN A 38 6.19 0.98 -25.35
C ASN A 38 5.80 0.71 -23.88
N PRO A 39 6.46 1.40 -22.91
CA PRO A 39 6.02 1.35 -21.52
C PRO A 39 4.57 1.87 -21.37
N GLN A 40 3.65 1.04 -20.88
CA GLN A 40 2.28 1.48 -20.58
C GLN A 40 2.11 2.10 -19.19
N GLY A 41 2.97 1.68 -18.25
CA GLY A 41 2.90 2.12 -16.86
C GLY A 41 4.23 2.68 -16.37
N TRP A 42 4.60 2.29 -15.17
CA TRP A 42 5.69 2.88 -14.40
C TRP A 42 6.64 1.76 -13.96
N ASN A 43 7.94 2.00 -14.04
CA ASN A 43 8.91 1.06 -13.49
C ASN A 43 8.84 1.09 -11.96
N ILE A 44 8.49 -0.04 -11.34
CA ILE A 44 8.31 -0.10 -9.89
C ILE A 44 9.66 -0.34 -9.22
N LYS A 45 10.16 0.70 -8.56
CA LYS A 45 11.46 0.69 -7.88
C LYS A 45 11.49 -0.23 -6.65
N TYR A 46 10.44 -0.20 -5.83
CA TYR A 46 10.41 -0.87 -4.52
C TYR A 46 9.59 -2.16 -4.55
N LYS A 47 9.99 -3.13 -5.38
CA LYS A 47 9.40 -4.49 -5.42
C LYS A 47 9.91 -5.36 -4.28
N LEU A 48 9.64 -4.92 -3.05
CA LEU A 48 10.15 -5.53 -1.83
C LEU A 48 9.04 -6.28 -1.08
N PRO A 49 9.38 -7.27 -0.23
CA PRO A 49 8.45 -7.82 0.75
C PRO A 49 7.90 -6.73 1.68
N THR A 50 6.69 -6.93 2.19
CA THR A 50 6.02 -5.97 3.08
C THR A 50 6.89 -5.54 4.27
N ASP A 51 7.52 -6.48 4.97
CA ASP A 51 8.37 -6.17 6.13
C ASP A 51 9.56 -5.28 5.74
N SER A 52 10.10 -5.46 4.53
CA SER A 52 11.17 -4.62 3.99
C SER A 52 10.69 -3.22 3.61
N LEU A 53 9.46 -3.07 3.12
CA LEU A 53 8.84 -1.77 2.86
C LEU A 53 8.56 -1.01 4.18
N VAL A 54 8.07 -1.69 5.21
CA VAL A 54 7.91 -1.09 6.54
C VAL A 54 9.27 -0.64 7.07
N LYS A 55 10.30 -1.50 6.96
CA LYS A 55 11.64 -1.14 7.40
C LYS A 55 12.23 0.04 6.63
N PHE A 56 11.90 0.14 5.34
CA PHE A 56 12.27 1.29 4.53
C PHE A 56 11.69 2.58 5.11
N LEU A 57 10.39 2.61 5.45
CA LEU A 57 9.74 3.78 6.07
C LEU A 57 10.39 4.15 7.40
N GLU A 58 10.64 3.17 8.28
CA GLU A 58 11.32 3.38 9.56
C GLU A 58 12.71 4.01 9.39
N ASN A 59 13.50 3.50 8.43
CA ASN A 59 14.84 4.01 8.15
C ASN A 59 14.83 5.45 7.59
N HIS A 60 13.67 5.93 7.14
CA HIS A 60 13.46 7.31 6.67
C HIS A 60 12.73 8.18 7.72
N ARG A 61 12.68 7.74 8.98
CA ARG A 61 12.05 8.46 10.12
C ARG A 61 10.54 8.68 9.97
N VAL A 62 9.87 7.86 9.16
CA VAL A 62 8.41 7.81 9.11
C VAL A 62 7.93 7.04 10.34
N LYS A 63 7.24 7.73 11.26
CA LYS A 63 6.76 7.17 12.52
C LYS A 63 5.45 6.43 12.35
N TYR A 64 4.55 6.98 11.53
CA TYR A 64 3.27 6.37 11.18
C TYR A 64 3.05 6.44 9.67
N PHE A 65 2.32 5.48 9.12
CA PHE A 65 1.98 5.46 7.70
C PHE A 65 0.60 4.87 7.47
N THR A 66 -0.06 5.32 6.41
CA THR A 66 -1.42 4.89 6.05
C THR A 66 -1.43 3.57 5.27
N THR A 67 -2.58 2.90 5.21
CA THR A 67 -2.82 1.74 4.34
C THR A 67 -3.97 2.01 3.36
N TYR A 68 -3.78 2.94 2.42
CA TYR A 68 -4.81 3.42 1.47
C TYR A 68 -5.13 2.43 0.35
N ASN A 69 -5.34 1.18 0.71
CA ASN A 69 -5.65 0.14 -0.25
C ASN A 69 -7.01 0.37 -0.90
N TYR A 70 -7.10 0.07 -2.19
CA TYR A 70 -8.34 0.13 -2.96
C TYR A 70 -8.63 -1.24 -3.59
N ALA A 71 -9.90 -1.61 -3.61
CA ALA A 71 -10.39 -2.71 -4.42
C ALA A 71 -10.51 -2.22 -5.87
N HIS A 72 -10.16 -3.07 -6.84
CA HIS A 72 -10.35 -2.77 -8.27
C HIS A 72 -11.54 -3.52 -8.88
N LYS A 73 -12.24 -4.31 -8.07
CA LYS A 73 -13.44 -5.06 -8.44
C LYS A 73 -14.22 -5.49 -7.19
N SER A 74 -15.48 -5.86 -7.38
CA SER A 74 -16.32 -6.45 -6.34
C SER A 74 -15.74 -7.79 -5.84
N GLY A 75 -15.92 -8.06 -4.55
CA GLY A 75 -15.59 -9.32 -3.88
C GLY A 75 -14.16 -9.44 -3.37
N ILE A 76 -13.36 -8.36 -3.36
CA ILE A 76 -11.98 -8.40 -2.85
C ILE A 76 -11.72 -7.48 -1.66
N ALA A 77 -12.63 -6.56 -1.32
CA ALA A 77 -12.40 -5.58 -0.26
C ALA A 77 -12.20 -6.26 1.11
N ASP A 78 -13.06 -7.23 1.45
CA ASP A 78 -12.94 -8.01 2.70
C ASP A 78 -11.57 -8.71 2.82
N TYR A 79 -11.11 -9.34 1.75
CA TYR A 79 -9.80 -10.00 1.73
C TYR A 79 -8.65 -9.01 1.97
N ILE A 80 -8.74 -7.82 1.35
CA ILE A 80 -7.76 -6.75 1.57
C ILE A 80 -7.83 -6.26 3.02
N ASN A 81 -9.02 -6.03 3.55
CA ASN A 81 -9.23 -5.55 4.93
C ASN A 81 -8.71 -6.53 5.97
N GLU A 82 -9.00 -7.82 5.83
CA GLU A 82 -8.49 -8.87 6.71
C GLU A 82 -6.96 -8.89 6.73
N TRP A 83 -6.36 -8.81 5.54
CA TRP A 83 -4.90 -8.76 5.43
C TRP A 83 -4.33 -7.47 6.05
N THR A 84 -4.98 -6.32 5.83
CA THR A 84 -4.59 -5.03 6.42
C THR A 84 -4.68 -5.05 7.94
N TYR A 85 -5.70 -5.70 8.50
CA TYR A 85 -5.84 -5.90 9.94
C TYR A 85 -4.66 -6.69 10.51
N GLU A 86 -4.27 -7.79 9.86
CA GLU A 86 -3.10 -8.57 10.28
C GLU A 86 -1.78 -7.80 10.11
N LEU A 87 -1.67 -6.94 9.08
CA LEU A 87 -0.53 -6.05 8.90
C LEU A 87 -0.39 -5.07 10.07
N THR A 88 -1.48 -4.41 10.48
CA THR A 88 -1.45 -3.40 11.54
C THR A 88 -1.23 -4.01 12.92
N ARG A 89 -1.71 -5.24 13.16
CA ARG A 89 -1.38 -6.01 14.36
C ARG A 89 0.13 -6.27 14.49
N LYS A 90 0.82 -6.51 13.38
CA LYS A 90 2.26 -6.77 13.35
C LYS A 90 3.09 -5.48 13.40
N ASN A 91 2.57 -4.37 12.88
CA ASN A 91 3.31 -3.12 12.69
C ASN A 91 2.58 -1.95 13.35
N LYS A 92 3.01 -1.55 14.55
CA LYS A 92 2.37 -0.47 15.34
C LYS A 92 2.38 0.91 14.66
N GLY A 93 3.25 1.12 13.67
CA GLY A 93 3.28 2.34 12.86
C GLY A 93 2.23 2.38 11.74
N ALA A 94 1.59 1.25 11.41
CA ALA A 94 0.59 1.18 10.36
C ALA A 94 -0.77 1.70 10.86
N LEU A 95 -1.30 2.71 10.18
CA LEU A 95 -2.63 3.26 10.41
C LEU A 95 -3.63 2.57 9.47
N PRO A 96 -4.59 1.80 10.01
CA PRO A 96 -5.54 1.05 9.18
C PRO A 96 -6.53 1.99 8.51
N PHE A 97 -6.73 1.78 7.21
CA PHE A 97 -7.83 2.36 6.43
C PHE A 97 -8.65 1.25 5.80
N GLY A 98 -9.97 1.41 5.87
CA GLY A 98 -10.91 0.46 5.29
C GLY A 98 -10.92 0.58 3.77
N CYS A 99 -10.71 -0.54 3.10
CA CYS A 99 -10.95 -0.73 1.68
C CYS A 99 -12.43 -1.08 1.47
N VAL A 100 -13.08 -0.43 0.51
CA VAL A 100 -14.48 -0.70 0.13
C VAL A 100 -14.60 -0.74 -1.39
N TRP A 101 -15.51 -1.55 -1.90
CA TRP A 101 -15.94 -1.48 -3.29
C TRP A 101 -17.43 -1.11 -3.38
N PRO A 102 -17.82 -0.16 -4.26
CA PRO A 102 -19.22 0.27 -4.38
C PRO A 102 -20.22 -0.86 -4.69
N ASP A 103 -19.79 -1.90 -5.39
CA ASP A 103 -20.65 -3.04 -5.76
C ASP A 103 -20.45 -4.28 -4.87
N ASP A 104 -19.85 -4.13 -3.68
CA ASP A 104 -19.77 -5.24 -2.73
C ASP A 104 -21.16 -5.55 -2.14
N LYS A 105 -21.48 -6.85 -2.01
CA LYS A 105 -22.79 -7.30 -1.53
C LYS A 105 -22.99 -7.12 -0.02
N ASN A 106 -21.91 -7.02 0.73
CA ASN A 106 -21.87 -6.92 2.19
C ASN A 106 -21.66 -5.47 2.67
N ARG A 107 -22.01 -4.48 1.84
CA ARG A 107 -22.01 -3.07 2.23
C ARG A 107 -22.98 -2.83 3.39
N VAL A 108 -22.54 -2.07 4.39
CA VAL A 108 -23.42 -1.52 5.43
C VAL A 108 -24.05 -0.24 4.84
N GLU A 109 -25.37 -0.16 4.88
CA GLU A 109 -26.12 1.06 4.49
C GLU A 109 -26.07 2.13 5.58
#